data_AF-A0AA36ARP6-F1
#
_entry.id   AF-A0AA36ARP6-F1
#
_cell.length_a   1.000
_cell.length_b   1.000
_cell.length_c   1.000
_cell.angle_alpha   90.00
_cell.angle_beta   90.00
_cell.angle_gamma   90.00
#
_symmetry.space_group_name_H-M   'P 1'
#
loop_
_entity.id
_entity.type
_entity.pdbx_description
1 polymer ?
#
loop_
_entity_poly.entity_id
_entity_poly.type
_entity_poly.pdbx_seq_one_letter_code
_entity_poly.pdbx_strand_id
1 'polypeptide(L)'
;MNRKKLEALKLPNGKADTVVKGITTVLDEYNLWNCVKMIVADTSVNIGKRNGIIIQLLRLFAQKDLKEPQFIGCQHHIRDRVLRVVMDNELGEKKSSSNIEYTFIPELLKNYEKLQANFNNG
;
A
#
# COMPACT_ATOMS: atom_id res chain seq x y z
N MET A 1 8.70 -22.44 1.73
CA MET A 1 9.06 -21.24 2.54
C MET A 1 7.81 -20.77 3.27
N ASN A 2 7.75 -20.96 4.60
CA ASN A 2 6.57 -20.57 5.39
C ASN A 2 6.55 -19.04 5.59
N ARG A 3 5.53 -18.38 5.04
CA ARG A 3 5.32 -16.94 5.23
C ARG A 3 4.60 -16.71 6.56
N LYS A 4 5.26 -16.03 7.50
CA LYS A 4 4.62 -15.59 8.74
C LYS A 4 4.15 -14.14 8.58
N LYS A 5 2.88 -13.89 8.89
CA LYS A 5 2.35 -12.54 9.06
C LYS A 5 2.55 -12.17 10.52
N LEU A 6 3.15 -11.01 10.77
CA LEU A 6 3.48 -10.58 12.13
C LEU A 6 2.34 -9.78 12.74
N GLU A 7 1.94 -8.67 12.11
CA GLU A 7 0.99 -7.75 12.70
C GLU A 7 0.16 -7.02 11.63
N ALA A 8 -1.06 -6.63 11.98
CA ALA A 8 -1.94 -5.76 11.19
C ALA A 8 -2.37 -4.56 12.05
N LEU A 9 -1.61 -3.48 11.97
CA LEU A 9 -1.75 -2.32 12.85
C LEU A 9 -3.04 -1.52 12.58
N LYS A 10 -3.86 -1.36 13.62
CA LYS A 10 -4.98 -0.41 13.63
C LYS A 10 -4.50 0.92 14.21
N LEU A 11 -4.28 1.89 13.34
CA LEU A 11 -3.74 3.21 13.71
C LEU A 11 -4.87 4.25 13.86
N PRO A 12 -4.72 5.25 14.76
CA PRO A 12 -5.73 6.29 14.95
C PRO A 12 -5.86 7.24 13.75
N ASN A 13 -4.84 7.34 12.91
CA ASN A 13 -4.85 8.10 11.66
C ASN A 13 -3.70 7.64 10.73
N GLY A 14 -3.73 8.09 9.48
CA GLY A 14 -2.69 7.78 8.47
C GLY A 14 -1.50 8.75 8.43
N LYS A 15 -1.27 9.56 9.47
CA LYS A 15 -0.12 10.48 9.49
C LYS A 15 1.19 9.71 9.61
N ALA A 16 2.24 10.24 8.98
CA ALA A 16 3.55 9.58 8.93
C ALA A 16 4.08 9.18 10.31
N ASP A 17 4.05 10.09 11.28
CA ASP A 17 4.58 9.83 12.62
C ASP A 17 3.80 8.72 13.36
N THR A 18 2.49 8.63 13.12
CA THR A 18 1.65 7.59 13.72
C THR A 18 1.97 6.22 13.13
N VAL A 19 2.17 6.15 11.82
CA VAL A 19 2.56 4.92 11.12
C VAL A 19 3.96 4.48 11.54
N VAL A 20 4.93 5.40 11.56
CA VAL A 20 6.31 5.11 11.98
C VAL A 20 6.32 4.59 13.40
N LYS A 21 5.63 5.25 14.34
CA LYS A 21 5.54 4.81 15.74
C LYS A 21 4.97 3.39 15.85
N GLY A 22 3.88 3.11 15.14
CA GLY A 22 3.28 1.77 15.13
C GLY A 22 4.25 0.70 14.63
N ILE A 23 4.94 0.97 13.51
CA ILE A 23 5.94 0.03 12.96
C ILE A 23 7.10 -0.17 13.93
N THR A 24 7.63 0.90 14.53
CA THR A 24 8.76 0.78 15.47
C THR A 24 8.39 -0.02 16.70
N THR A 25 7.18 0.15 17.24
CA THR A 25 6.71 -0.63 18.38
C THR A 25 6.74 -2.13 18.07
N VAL A 26 6.23 -2.55 16.90
CA VAL A 26 6.29 -3.97 16.49
C VAL A 26 7.73 -4.45 16.33
N LEU A 27 8.61 -3.64 15.71
CA LEU A 27 10.01 -4.03 15.53
C LEU A 27 10.75 -4.17 16.87
N ASP A 28 10.44 -3.32 17.85
CA ASP A 28 10.99 -3.41 19.20
C ASP A 28 10.43 -4.63 19.96
N GLU A 29 9.10 -4.84 19.95
CA GLU A 29 8.42 -5.96 20.64
C GLU A 29 8.94 -7.34 20.20
N TYR A 30 9.18 -7.51 18.90
CA TYR A 30 9.66 -8.77 18.34
C TYR A 30 11.18 -8.81 18.15
N ASN A 31 11.91 -7.76 18.55
CA ASN A 31 13.36 -7.62 18.36
C ASN A 31 13.82 -7.85 16.90
N LEU A 32 13.11 -7.26 15.94
CA LEU A 32 13.25 -7.57 14.50
C LEU A 32 14.08 -6.57 13.71
N TRP A 33 14.59 -5.50 14.33
CA TRP A 33 15.33 -4.45 13.63
C TRP A 33 16.45 -5.02 12.73
N ASN A 34 17.28 -5.91 13.25
CA ASN A 34 18.39 -6.53 12.49
C ASN A 34 17.94 -7.47 11.35
N CYS A 35 16.69 -7.92 11.41
CA CYS A 35 16.10 -8.86 10.46
C CYS A 35 15.50 -8.16 9.24
N VAL A 36 15.18 -6.86 9.32
CA VAL A 36 14.59 -6.11 8.21
C VAL A 36 15.65 -5.88 7.13
N LYS A 37 15.43 -6.46 5.94
CA LYS A 37 16.31 -6.27 4.77
C LYS A 37 15.72 -5.34 3.72
N MET A 38 14.40 -5.22 3.70
CA MET A 38 13.66 -4.53 2.64
C MET A 38 12.36 -3.94 3.19
N ILE A 39 12.01 -2.76 2.70
CA ILE A 39 10.74 -2.08 2.95
C ILE A 39 10.04 -1.94 1.60
N VAL A 40 8.82 -2.49 1.49
CA VAL A 40 8.00 -2.42 0.29
C VAL A 40 6.76 -1.59 0.59
N ALA A 41 6.60 -0.44 -0.08
CA ALA A 41 5.43 0.44 0.13
C ALA A 41 5.08 1.22 -1.15
N ASP A 42 3.87 1.79 -1.21
CA ASP A 42 3.49 2.70 -2.29
C ASP A 42 4.31 4.01 -2.25
N THR A 43 4.54 4.58 -3.43
CA THR A 43 5.54 5.64 -3.63
C THR A 43 5.00 7.06 -3.45
N SER A 44 3.68 7.25 -3.50
CA SER A 44 3.08 8.59 -3.53
C SER A 44 2.82 9.17 -2.13
N VAL A 45 2.38 8.36 -1.17
CA VAL A 45 2.00 8.85 0.17
C VAL A 45 3.15 8.77 1.17
N ASN A 46 4.04 7.77 1.04
CA ASN A 46 5.01 7.43 2.09
C ASN A 46 6.42 8.05 1.91
N ILE A 47 6.73 8.61 0.74
CA ILE A 47 8.09 9.11 0.39
C ILE A 47 8.25 10.62 0.66
N GLY A 48 7.20 11.33 1.09
CA GLY A 48 7.18 12.80 1.23
C GLY A 48 8.52 13.43 1.65
N LYS A 49 8.96 14.48 0.91
CA LYS A 49 10.35 15.00 0.82
C LYS A 49 11.24 14.98 2.08
N ARG A 50 10.70 15.17 3.29
CA ARG A 50 11.48 15.17 4.56
C ARG A 50 10.88 14.37 5.71
N ASN A 51 9.56 14.25 5.76
CA ASN A 51 8.82 13.61 6.86
C ASN A 51 8.01 12.39 6.38
N GLY A 52 8.27 11.88 5.18
CA GLY A 52 7.68 10.63 4.72
C GLY A 52 8.06 9.45 5.61
N ILE A 53 7.15 8.51 5.77
CA ILE A 53 7.31 7.30 6.60
C ILE A 53 8.62 6.59 6.29
N ILE A 54 8.94 6.41 5.00
CA ILE A 54 10.16 5.71 4.57
C ILE A 54 11.41 6.46 5.03
N ILE A 55 11.47 7.78 4.82
CA ILE A 55 12.63 8.59 5.22
C ILE A 55 12.82 8.55 6.74
N GLN A 56 11.74 8.60 7.50
CA GLN A 56 11.80 8.48 8.96
C GLN A 56 12.31 7.10 9.39
N LEU A 57 11.82 6.01 8.78
CA LEU A 57 12.29 4.66 9.09
C LEU A 57 13.78 4.50 8.77
N LEU A 58 14.25 4.90 7.58
CA LEU A 58 15.67 4.79 7.21
C LEU A 58 16.57 5.57 8.17
N ARG A 59 16.15 6.77 8.62
CA ARG A 59 16.86 7.52 9.66
C ARG A 59 16.93 6.76 10.99
N LEU A 60 15.86 6.07 11.39
CA LEU A 60 15.84 5.28 12.61
C LEU A 60 16.76 4.06 12.53
N PHE A 61 16.87 3.41 11.36
CA PHE A 61 17.87 2.37 11.12
C PHE A 61 19.30 2.92 11.26
N ALA A 62 19.58 4.08 10.66
CA ALA A 62 20.88 4.74 10.77
C ALA A 62 21.22 5.16 12.22
N GLN A 63 20.24 5.69 12.98
CA GLN A 63 20.41 6.06 14.39
C GLN A 63 20.71 4.86 15.29
N LYS A 64 20.25 3.65 14.90
CA LYS A 64 20.53 2.40 15.61
C LYS A 64 21.82 1.71 15.12
N ASP A 65 22.60 2.36 14.26
CA ASP A 65 23.81 1.81 13.62
C ASP A 65 23.54 0.49 12.86
N LEU A 66 22.38 0.41 12.22
CA LEU A 66 21.95 -0.78 11.49
C LEU A 66 22.08 -0.58 9.98
N LYS A 67 22.33 -1.68 9.28
CA LYS A 67 22.33 -1.69 7.82
C LYS A 67 20.99 -1.18 7.30
N GLU A 68 21.05 -0.15 6.46
CA GLU A 68 19.88 0.45 5.84
C GLU A 68 19.12 -0.58 4.98
N PRO A 69 17.80 -0.78 5.23
CA PRO A 69 16.97 -1.63 4.38
C PRO A 69 16.79 -1.04 2.98
N GLN A 70 16.72 -1.89 1.96
CA GLN A 70 16.36 -1.45 0.62
C GLN A 70 14.90 -1.03 0.56
N PHE A 71 14.63 0.14 -0.01
CA PHE A 71 13.26 0.55 -0.31
C PHE A 71 12.87 0.15 -1.73
N ILE A 72 11.73 -0.53 -1.87
CA ILE A 72 11.15 -0.90 -3.17
C ILE A 72 9.72 -0.37 -3.25
N GLY A 73 9.41 0.32 -4.35
CA GLY A 73 8.05 0.74 -4.64
C GLY A 73 7.13 -0.46 -4.89
N CYS A 74 5.93 -0.43 -4.31
CA CYS A 74 4.93 -1.48 -4.53
C CYS A 74 4.57 -1.59 -6.02
N GLN A 75 4.80 -2.78 -6.60
CA GLN A 75 4.55 -3.03 -8.03
C GLN A 75 3.09 -2.87 -8.43
N HIS A 76 2.14 -3.21 -7.55
CA HIS A 76 0.72 -2.98 -7.81
C HIS A 76 0.42 -1.48 -7.99
N HIS A 77 1.01 -0.64 -7.13
CA HIS A 77 0.84 0.81 -7.25
C HIS A 77 1.49 1.37 -8.54
N ILE A 78 2.65 0.84 -8.93
CA ILE A 78 3.31 1.22 -10.19
C ILE A 78 2.45 0.80 -11.38
N ARG A 79 1.93 -0.43 -11.37
CA ARG A 79 1.04 -0.95 -12.41
C ARG A 79 -0.21 -0.10 -12.55
N ASP A 80 -0.90 0.19 -11.44
CA ASP A 80 -2.12 1.02 -11.46
C ASP A 80 -1.84 2.42 -12.01
N ARG A 81 -0.66 2.98 -11.68
CA ARG A 81 -0.24 4.29 -12.20
C ARG A 81 0.06 4.24 -13.70
N VAL A 82 0.77 3.22 -14.17
CA VAL A 82 1.05 3.03 -15.61
C VAL A 82 -0.25 2.82 -16.37
N LEU A 83 -1.13 1.95 -15.89
CA LEU A 83 -2.44 1.72 -16.49
C LEU A 83 -3.26 3.01 -16.54
N ARG A 84 -3.28 3.79 -15.46
CA ARG A 84 -3.94 5.10 -15.46
C ARG A 84 -3.35 6.03 -16.52
N VAL A 85 -2.04 6.19 -16.57
CA VAL A 85 -1.37 7.08 -17.54
C VAL A 85 -1.62 6.63 -18.98
N VAL A 86 -1.56 5.32 -19.25
CA VAL A 86 -1.87 4.77 -20.58
C VAL A 86 -3.32 5.03 -20.93
N MET A 87 -4.26 4.75 -20.02
CA MET A 87 -5.69 5.01 -20.26
C MET A 87 -5.97 6.51 -20.46
N ASP A 88 -5.37 7.39 -19.66
CA ASP A 88 -5.52 8.85 -19.80
C ASP A 88 -4.97 9.34 -21.17
N ASN A 89 -3.88 8.72 -21.66
CA ASN A 89 -3.28 9.03 -22.96
C ASN A 89 -4.10 8.49 -24.14
N GLU A 90 -4.48 7.22 -24.09
CA GLU A 90 -5.21 6.55 -25.18
C GLU A 90 -6.68 7.00 -25.26
N LEU A 91 -7.30 7.38 -24.13
CA LEU A 91 -8.70 7.79 -24.06
C LEU A 91 -8.89 9.32 -24.04
N GLY A 92 -7.80 10.09 -24.04
CA GLY A 92 -7.81 11.53 -24.32
C GLY A 92 -8.43 12.44 -23.24
N GLU A 93 -8.62 11.96 -22.01
CA GLU A 93 -9.27 12.74 -20.96
C GLU A 93 -8.35 13.01 -19.76
N LYS A 94 -8.01 14.29 -19.52
CA LYS A 94 -7.58 14.76 -18.20
C LYS A 94 -8.79 14.77 -17.26
N LYS A 95 -9.21 13.62 -16.74
CA LYS A 95 -10.22 13.58 -15.67
C LYS A 95 -9.55 13.54 -14.31
N SER A 96 -9.53 14.70 -13.64
CA SER A 96 -9.42 14.74 -12.18
C SER A 96 -10.59 13.93 -11.61
N SER A 97 -10.26 12.78 -11.01
CA SER A 97 -11.17 11.70 -10.60
C SER A 97 -11.69 10.82 -11.73
N SER A 98 -11.35 9.53 -11.62
CA SER A 98 -11.74 8.46 -12.52
C SER A 98 -13.17 8.00 -12.19
N ASN A 99 -14.18 8.67 -12.73
CA ASN A 99 -15.46 7.99 -12.97
C ASN A 99 -15.28 7.16 -14.24
N ILE A 100 -14.54 6.04 -14.11
CA ILE A 100 -14.44 5.03 -15.16
C ILE A 100 -15.80 4.34 -15.19
N GLU A 101 -16.59 4.63 -16.21
CA GLU A 101 -17.85 3.95 -16.43
C GLU A 101 -17.54 2.54 -16.93
N TYR A 102 -17.50 1.60 -15.98
CA TYR A 102 -17.32 0.20 -16.29
C TYR A 102 -18.62 -0.32 -16.90
N THR A 103 -18.60 -0.60 -18.20
CA THR A 103 -19.76 -1.06 -18.99
C THR A 103 -20.41 -2.33 -18.45
N PHE A 104 -19.70 -3.12 -17.65
CA PHE A 104 -20.22 -4.32 -17.00
C PHE A 104 -20.92 -4.04 -15.65
N ILE A 105 -20.75 -2.86 -15.03
CA ILE A 105 -21.39 -2.53 -13.74
C ILE A 105 -22.93 -2.57 -13.82
N PRO A 106 -23.58 -2.03 -14.87
CA PRO A 106 -25.03 -2.14 -15.01
C PRO A 106 -25.51 -3.60 -15.07
N GLU A 107 -24.77 -4.47 -15.76
CA GLU A 107 -25.08 -5.90 -15.86
C GLU A 107 -24.82 -6.64 -14.54
N LEU A 108 -23.75 -6.26 -13.82
CA LEU A 108 -23.42 -6.80 -12.51
C LEU A 108 -24.48 -6.45 -11.47
N LEU A 109 -24.96 -5.20 -11.47
CA LEU A 109 -26.04 -4.72 -10.59
C LEU A 109 -27.36 -5.40 -10.92
N LYS A 110 -27.68 -5.55 -12.22
CA LYS A 110 -28.89 -6.25 -12.66
C LYS A 110 -28.94 -7.71 -12.23
N ASN A 111 -27.77 -8.36 -12.14
CA ASN A 111 -27.65 -9.77 -11.78
C ASN A 111 -27.20 -10.00 -10.32
N TYR A 112 -27.12 -8.94 -9.51
CA TYR A 112 -26.52 -8.97 -8.18
C TYR A 112 -27.18 -10.02 -7.26
N GLU A 113 -28.52 -10.05 -7.21
CA GLU A 113 -29.24 -11.00 -6.35
C GLU A 113 -29.00 -12.46 -6.74
N LYS A 114 -28.92 -12.76 -8.04
CA LYS A 114 -28.59 -14.11 -8.53
C LYS A 114 -27.16 -14.50 -8.17
N LEU A 115 -26.20 -13.58 -8.33
CA LEU A 115 -24.80 -13.80 -7.97
C LEU A 115 -24.66 -14.03 -6.45
N GLN A 116 -25.40 -13.28 -5.64
CA GLN A 116 -25.42 -13.43 -4.18
C GLN A 116 -26.02 -14.78 -3.74
N ALA A 117 -27.12 -15.20 -4.36
CA ALA A 117 -27.73 -16.50 -4.07
C ALA A 117 -26.81 -17.67 -4.44
N ASN A 118 -26.10 -17.57 -5.57
CA ASN A 118 -25.14 -18.59 -5.99
C ASN A 118 -23.92 -18.66 -5.08
N PHE A 119 -23.47 -17.53 -4.50
CA PHE A 119 -22.37 -17.50 -3.54
C PHE A 119 -22.74 -18.12 -2.20
N ASN A 120 -23.98 -17.94 -1.74
CA ASN A 120 -24.44 -18.49 -0.46
C ASN A 120 -24.74 -20.01 -0.51
N ASN A 121 -24.83 -20.58 -1.71
CA ASN A 121 -25.19 -21.98 -1.95
C ASN A 121 -24.00 -22.85 -2.43
N GLY A 122 -22.78 -22.31 -2.44
CA GLY A 122 -21.55 -23.03 -2.78
C GLY A 122 -20.50 -22.86 -1.70
#